data_AF-A0A060JNI6-F1
#
_entry.id   AF-A0A060JNI6-F1
#
_cell.length_a   1.000
_cell.length_b   1.000
_cell.length_c   1.000
_cell.angle_alpha   90.00
_cell.angle_beta   90.00
_cell.angle_gamma   90.00
#
_symmetry.space_group_name_H-M   'P 1'
#
loop_
_entity.id
_entity.type
_entity.pdbx_description
1 polymer ?
#
loop_
_entity_poly.entity_id
_entity_poly.type
_entity_poly.pdbx_seq_one_letter_code
_entity_poly.pdbx_strand_id
1 'polypeptide(L)'
;MSTETRRDVRIVILGDAIISAAGDPKGMGWVGRVTSKTPSSFPRIDIFALPAPDETTSMLAERWQAEVQRRFSAETENKLVIALSNHDPAAGISISRSRLNIATIIDEAKRAGIESFLVGPTPHRNKELNGEVEHLASGFEDVADRRGVTFVDCFRPLVEHEGWNLEIETSENGLPGQVGHGLIAWLVLNRGWYEWLGIPAPE
;
A
#
# COMPACT_ATOMS: atom_id res chain seq x y z
N MET A 1 35.08 14.77 -1.80
CA MET A 1 33.63 14.75 -1.56
C MET A 1 33.16 13.34 -1.89
N SER A 2 32.76 12.57 -0.89
CA SER A 2 32.30 11.19 -1.08
C SER A 2 30.99 11.20 -1.86
N THR A 3 31.04 10.83 -3.14
CA THR A 3 29.87 10.40 -3.89
C THR A 3 29.37 9.10 -3.25
N GLU A 4 28.46 9.22 -2.28
CA GLU A 4 27.57 8.09 -1.98
C GLU A 4 26.78 7.82 -3.27
N THR A 5 27.24 6.87 -4.06
CA THR A 5 26.44 6.25 -5.11
C THR A 5 25.25 5.59 -4.42
N ARG A 6 24.16 6.34 -4.30
CA ARG A 6 22.89 5.82 -3.85
C ARG A 6 22.51 4.67 -4.78
N ARG A 7 22.29 3.47 -4.23
CA ARG A 7 21.97 2.29 -5.03
C ARG A 7 20.62 2.51 -5.73
N ASP A 8 20.46 1.91 -6.90
CA ASP A 8 19.16 1.85 -7.55
C ASP A 8 18.14 1.17 -6.63
N VAL A 9 16.93 1.70 -6.59
CA VAL A 9 15.86 1.24 -5.69
C VAL A 9 14.88 0.38 -6.47
N ARG A 10 14.48 -0.76 -5.89
CA ARG A 10 13.37 -1.57 -6.39
C ARG A 10 12.27 -1.63 -5.36
N ILE A 11 11.10 -1.12 -5.73
CA ILE A 11 9.89 -1.12 -4.91
C ILE A 11 8.95 -2.20 -5.45
N VAL A 12 8.58 -3.17 -4.62
CA VAL A 12 7.50 -4.11 -4.94
C VAL A 12 6.28 -3.74 -4.11
N ILE A 13 5.13 -3.59 -4.76
CA ILE A 13 3.85 -3.28 -4.11
C ILE A 13 2.96 -4.52 -4.17
N LEU A 14 2.64 -5.08 -3.00
CA LEU A 14 1.73 -6.22 -2.84
C LEU A 14 0.40 -5.77 -2.22
N GLY A 15 -0.67 -6.48 -2.53
CA GLY A 15 -2.01 -6.19 -2.04
C GLY A 15 -3.08 -6.58 -3.05
N ASP A 16 -4.30 -6.14 -2.78
CA ASP A 16 -5.47 -6.54 -3.57
C ASP A 16 -5.62 -5.77 -4.90
N ALA A 17 -6.81 -5.86 -5.49
CA ALA A 17 -7.16 -5.17 -6.74
C ALA A 17 -7.08 -3.64 -6.65
N ILE A 18 -7.05 -3.02 -5.46
CA ILE A 18 -6.96 -1.55 -5.29
C ILE A 18 -5.65 -0.98 -5.85
N ILE A 19 -4.60 -1.81 -5.94
CA ILE A 19 -3.31 -1.45 -6.53
C ILE A 19 -3.44 -1.31 -8.06
N SER A 20 -4.35 -2.06 -8.67
CA SER A 20 -4.60 -1.96 -10.11
C SER A 20 -5.23 -0.61 -10.48
N ALA A 21 -5.16 -0.25 -11.76
CA ALA A 21 -5.86 0.91 -12.28
C ALA A 21 -7.35 0.65 -12.58
N ALA A 22 -7.93 -0.45 -12.08
CA ALA A 22 -9.33 -0.76 -12.31
C ALA A 22 -10.24 0.36 -11.78
N GLY A 23 -11.28 0.68 -12.55
CA GLY A 23 -12.19 1.79 -12.29
C GLY A 23 -11.66 3.17 -12.73
N ASP A 24 -10.35 3.35 -12.89
CA ASP A 24 -9.75 4.63 -13.30
C ASP A 24 -9.77 4.81 -14.83
N PRO A 25 -10.54 5.76 -15.39
CA PRO A 25 -10.60 5.99 -16.84
C PRO A 25 -9.27 6.50 -17.43
N LYS A 26 -8.33 6.96 -16.58
CA LYS A 26 -6.98 7.35 -17.02
C LYS A 26 -6.01 6.18 -17.08
N GLY A 27 -6.37 5.01 -16.56
CA GLY A 27 -5.52 3.82 -16.53
C GLY A 27 -4.25 3.97 -15.69
N MET A 28 -4.17 4.98 -14.81
CA MET A 28 -2.99 5.20 -13.96
C MET A 28 -3.10 4.48 -12.62
N GLY A 29 -4.31 4.42 -12.06
CA GLY A 29 -4.51 4.03 -10.65
C GLY A 29 -3.75 4.95 -9.69
N TRP A 30 -3.78 4.66 -8.39
CA TRP A 30 -3.02 5.44 -7.42
C TRP A 30 -1.51 5.19 -7.55
N VAL A 31 -1.10 3.96 -7.89
CA VAL A 31 0.31 3.62 -8.09
C VAL A 31 0.92 4.44 -9.21
N GLY A 32 0.29 4.51 -10.39
CA GLY A 32 0.81 5.30 -11.51
C GLY A 32 0.90 6.80 -11.17
N ARG A 33 -0.06 7.31 -10.39
CA ARG A 33 -0.02 8.70 -9.88
C ARG A 33 1.16 8.92 -8.92
N VAL A 34 1.37 8.03 -7.95
CA VAL A 34 2.55 8.06 -7.06
C VAL A 34 3.84 7.98 -7.87
N THR A 35 3.95 7.04 -8.80
CA THR A 35 5.11 6.87 -9.69
C THR A 35 5.40 8.16 -10.47
N SER A 36 4.38 8.79 -11.04
CA SER A 36 4.53 10.06 -11.79
C SER A 36 5.03 11.24 -10.95
N LYS A 37 4.88 11.16 -9.63
CA LYS A 37 5.32 12.17 -8.67
C LYS A 37 6.55 11.75 -7.87
N THR A 38 7.11 10.58 -8.16
CA THR A 38 8.32 10.06 -7.52
C THR A 38 9.52 10.41 -8.41
N PRO A 39 10.45 11.28 -7.96
CA PRO A 39 11.67 11.56 -8.71
C PRO A 39 12.46 10.27 -9.00
N SER A 40 12.76 10.01 -10.27
CA SER A 40 13.38 8.76 -10.71
C SER A 40 14.73 8.94 -11.43
N SER A 41 15.24 10.17 -11.52
CA SER A 41 16.45 10.47 -12.28
C SER A 41 17.72 10.01 -11.56
N PHE A 42 17.86 10.28 -10.25
CA PHE A 42 18.98 9.80 -9.43
C PHE A 42 18.56 9.72 -7.95
N PRO A 43 18.38 8.52 -7.36
CA PRO A 43 18.64 7.18 -7.92
C PRO A 43 17.58 6.72 -8.93
N ARG A 44 17.86 5.68 -9.73
CA ARG A 44 16.81 4.99 -10.51
C ARG A 44 15.87 4.29 -9.53
N ILE A 45 14.56 4.45 -9.73
CA ILE A 45 13.54 3.79 -8.92
C ILE A 45 12.64 2.96 -9.84
N ASP A 46 12.70 1.64 -9.68
CA ASP A 46 11.86 0.69 -10.41
C ASP A 46 10.69 0.26 -9.50
N ILE A 47 9.44 0.39 -9.98
CA ILE A 47 8.23 0.09 -9.20
C ILE A 47 7.46 -1.05 -9.86
N PHE A 48 7.16 -2.11 -9.08
CA PHE A 48 6.46 -3.30 -9.53
C PHE A 48 5.20 -3.55 -8.70
N ALA A 49 4.04 -3.27 -9.26
CA ALA A 49 2.75 -3.57 -8.64
C ALA A 49 2.29 -5.01 -8.94
N LEU A 50 1.88 -5.74 -7.89
CA LEU A 50 1.46 -7.15 -7.96
C LEU A 50 0.09 -7.36 -7.29
N PRO A 51 -0.98 -6.81 -7.89
CA PRO A 51 -2.33 -6.97 -7.38
C PRO A 51 -2.77 -8.44 -7.44
N ALA A 52 -3.39 -8.93 -6.37
CA ALA A 52 -4.10 -10.20 -6.34
C ALA A 52 -5.57 -9.94 -5.94
N PRO A 53 -6.56 -10.22 -6.80
CA PRO A 53 -7.96 -9.97 -6.47
C PRO A 53 -8.40 -10.65 -5.15
N ASP A 54 -9.25 -9.97 -4.39
CA ASP A 54 -9.84 -10.45 -3.14
C ASP A 54 -8.82 -10.90 -2.07
N GLU A 55 -7.60 -10.36 -2.14
CA GLU A 55 -6.51 -10.79 -1.29
C GLU A 55 -6.76 -10.47 0.18
N THR A 56 -6.67 -11.51 1.01
CA THR A 56 -6.62 -11.40 2.47
C THR A 56 -5.18 -11.37 2.97
N THR A 57 -4.98 -10.99 4.23
CA THR A 57 -3.64 -11.04 4.84
C THR A 57 -3.06 -12.46 4.92
N SER A 58 -3.91 -13.49 4.99
CA SER A 58 -3.45 -14.89 4.99
C SER A 58 -2.94 -15.30 3.61
N MET A 59 -3.66 -14.94 2.54
CA MET A 59 -3.21 -15.17 1.16
C MET A 59 -1.91 -14.41 0.86
N LEU A 60 -1.83 -13.16 1.33
CA LEU A 60 -0.62 -12.36 1.20
C LEU A 60 0.58 -13.06 1.88
N ALA A 61 0.40 -13.56 3.10
CA ALA A 61 1.45 -14.28 3.83
C ALA A 61 1.95 -15.53 3.11
N GLU A 62 1.11 -16.19 2.30
CA GLU A 62 1.50 -17.37 1.52
C GLU A 62 2.35 -17.01 0.29
N ARG A 63 2.07 -15.88 -0.38
CA ARG A 63 2.70 -15.57 -1.68
C ARG A 63 3.83 -14.54 -1.63
N TRP A 64 3.87 -13.67 -0.60
CA TRP A 64 4.67 -12.45 -0.64
C TRP A 64 6.14 -12.73 -0.99
N GLN A 65 6.76 -13.70 -0.32
CA GLN A 65 8.19 -13.95 -0.44
C GLN A 65 8.58 -14.44 -1.83
N ALA A 66 7.83 -15.41 -2.37
CA ALA A 66 8.08 -15.99 -3.68
C ALA A 66 7.95 -14.95 -4.81
N GLU A 67 7.06 -13.97 -4.64
CA GLU A 67 6.84 -12.93 -5.64
C GLU A 67 7.88 -11.81 -5.60
N VAL A 68 8.21 -11.31 -4.41
CA VAL A 68 9.15 -10.18 -4.26
C VAL A 68 10.56 -10.59 -4.67
N GLN A 69 10.97 -11.83 -4.39
CA GLN A 69 12.30 -12.35 -4.72
C GLN A 69 12.60 -12.35 -6.22
N ARG A 70 11.58 -12.44 -7.08
CA ARG A 70 11.78 -12.36 -8.55
C ARG A 70 12.13 -10.96 -9.03
N ARG A 71 11.88 -9.93 -8.21
CA ARG A 71 12.08 -8.51 -8.55
C ARG A 71 13.27 -7.92 -7.81
N PHE A 72 13.58 -8.41 -6.61
CA PHE A 72 14.71 -7.93 -5.84
C PHE A 72 16.07 -8.43 -6.36
N SER A 73 17.12 -7.68 -6.04
CA SER A 73 18.51 -8.00 -6.34
C SER A 73 19.40 -7.67 -5.14
N ALA A 74 20.54 -8.33 -5.01
CA ALA A 74 21.56 -7.97 -4.02
C ALA A 74 22.24 -6.62 -4.33
N GLU A 75 22.13 -6.14 -5.57
CA GLU A 75 22.73 -4.90 -6.06
C GLU A 75 21.85 -3.67 -5.84
N THR A 76 20.58 -3.86 -5.47
CA THR A 76 19.58 -2.80 -5.31
C THR A 76 19.21 -2.58 -3.86
N GLU A 77 18.72 -1.37 -3.55
CA GLU A 77 17.97 -1.14 -2.32
C GLU A 77 16.55 -1.69 -2.52
N ASN A 78 16.21 -2.75 -1.78
CA ASN A 78 14.94 -3.44 -1.93
C ASN A 78 13.92 -2.90 -0.92
N LYS A 79 12.78 -2.48 -1.43
CA LYS A 79 11.71 -1.88 -0.63
C LYS A 79 10.38 -2.55 -0.94
N LEU A 80 9.57 -2.76 0.10
CA LEU A 80 8.29 -3.45 0.05
C LEU A 80 7.17 -2.51 0.48
N VAL A 81 6.19 -2.31 -0.39
CA VAL A 81 4.91 -1.67 -0.03
C VAL A 81 3.86 -2.76 0.11
N ILE A 82 3.10 -2.73 1.21
CA ILE A 82 1.95 -3.60 1.39
C ILE A 82 0.70 -2.71 1.46
N ALA A 83 -0.15 -2.79 0.43
CA ALA A 83 -1.46 -2.18 0.43
C ALA A 83 -2.46 -3.18 1.02
N LEU A 84 -2.94 -2.88 2.21
CA LEU A 84 -3.77 -3.76 3.02
C LEU A 84 -5.22 -3.63 2.58
N SER A 85 -5.89 -4.76 2.37
CA SER A 85 -7.31 -4.79 1.99
C SER A 85 -8.22 -4.78 3.22
N ASN A 86 -9.52 -4.65 2.96
CA ASN A 86 -10.58 -4.82 3.95
C ASN A 86 -11.30 -6.18 3.85
N HIS A 87 -10.69 -7.18 3.20
CA HIS A 87 -11.32 -8.49 2.92
C HIS A 87 -11.31 -9.46 4.11
N ASP A 88 -10.40 -9.29 5.07
CA ASP A 88 -10.20 -10.22 6.18
C ASP A 88 -11.48 -10.52 7.01
N PRO A 89 -12.28 -9.51 7.43
CA PRO A 89 -13.50 -9.77 8.19
C PRO A 89 -14.50 -10.64 7.44
N ALA A 90 -14.74 -10.35 6.15
CA ALA A 90 -15.65 -11.13 5.30
C ALA A 90 -15.14 -12.56 5.05
N ALA A 91 -13.83 -12.78 5.08
CA ALA A 91 -13.20 -14.10 5.00
C ALA A 91 -13.17 -14.86 6.34
N GLY A 92 -13.71 -14.28 7.42
CA GLY A 92 -13.70 -14.88 8.76
C GLY A 92 -12.32 -14.86 9.44
N ILE A 93 -11.40 -14.03 8.96
CA ILE A 93 -10.08 -13.86 9.57
C ILE A 93 -10.21 -12.84 10.71
N SER A 94 -9.85 -13.26 11.92
CA SER A 94 -9.89 -12.36 13.07
C SER A 94 -8.81 -11.27 12.96
N ILE A 95 -9.10 -10.09 13.51
CA ILE A 95 -8.16 -8.95 13.57
C ILE A 95 -6.82 -9.36 14.18
N SER A 96 -6.83 -10.19 15.23
CA SER A 96 -5.60 -10.72 15.84
C SER A 96 -4.77 -11.54 14.84
N ARG A 97 -5.42 -12.34 13.99
CA ARG A 97 -4.75 -13.10 12.93
C ARG A 97 -4.25 -12.19 11.81
N SER A 98 -5.05 -11.21 11.38
CA SER A 98 -4.65 -10.20 10.40
C SER A 98 -3.38 -9.47 10.84
N ARG A 99 -3.35 -9.02 12.09
CA ARG A 99 -2.20 -8.35 12.71
C ARG A 99 -0.97 -9.25 12.74
N LEU A 100 -1.15 -10.52 13.14
CA LEU A 100 -0.06 -11.50 13.18
C LEU A 100 0.52 -11.74 11.79
N ASN A 101 -0.32 -11.92 10.76
CA ASN A 101 0.13 -12.14 9.40
C ASN A 101 1.03 -10.99 8.92
N ILE A 102 0.57 -9.74 9.09
CA ILE A 102 1.33 -8.56 8.67
C ILE A 102 2.61 -8.36 9.50
N ALA A 103 2.52 -8.57 10.82
CA ALA A 103 3.67 -8.57 11.71
C ALA A 103 4.77 -9.54 11.24
N THR A 104 4.39 -10.77 10.91
CA THR A 104 5.31 -11.80 10.42
C THR A 104 5.98 -11.39 9.10
N ILE A 105 5.21 -10.88 8.13
CA ILE A 105 5.76 -10.42 6.85
C ILE A 105 6.79 -9.30 7.07
N ILE A 106 6.47 -8.30 7.89
CA ILE A 106 7.38 -7.18 8.16
C ILE A 106 8.65 -7.66 8.88
N ASP A 107 8.52 -8.54 9.87
CA ASP A 107 9.67 -9.07 10.62
C ASP A 107 10.58 -9.93 9.73
N GLU A 108 10.01 -10.65 8.76
CA GLU A 108 10.77 -11.40 7.76
C GLU A 108 11.44 -10.49 6.72
N ALA A 109 10.71 -9.51 6.18
CA ALA A 109 11.25 -8.51 5.26
C ALA A 109 12.43 -7.76 5.90
N LYS A 110 12.27 -7.30 7.14
CA LYS A 110 13.32 -6.61 7.89
C LYS A 110 14.56 -7.48 8.09
N ARG A 111 14.40 -8.76 8.43
CA ARG A 111 15.52 -9.72 8.55
C ARG A 111 16.25 -9.93 7.23
N ALA A 112 15.55 -9.81 6.10
CA ALA A 112 16.13 -9.88 4.76
C ALA A 112 16.69 -8.54 4.26
N GLY A 113 16.69 -7.48 5.08
CA GLY A 113 17.17 -6.15 4.69
C GLY A 113 16.23 -5.41 3.74
N ILE A 114 14.94 -5.76 3.72
CA ILE A 114 13.91 -5.13 2.91
C ILE A 114 13.13 -4.15 3.80
N GLU A 115 13.16 -2.88 3.45
CA GLU A 115 12.41 -1.85 4.17
C GLU A 115 10.93 -1.87 3.76
N SER A 116 10.02 -1.78 4.73
CA SER A 116 8.58 -1.88 4.49
C SER A 116 7.87 -0.54 4.62
N PHE A 117 6.76 -0.38 3.90
CA PHE A 117 5.82 0.75 3.94
C PHE A 117 4.40 0.20 3.83
N LEU A 118 3.49 0.61 4.70
CA LEU A 118 2.12 0.10 4.71
C LEU A 118 1.15 1.17 4.22
N VAL A 119 0.24 0.77 3.33
CA VAL A 119 -0.93 1.55 2.94
C VAL A 119 -2.14 0.85 3.53
N GLY A 120 -2.88 1.55 4.39
CA GLY A 120 -4.02 1.01 5.11
C GLY A 120 -5.21 0.71 4.20
N PRO A 121 -6.21 -0.04 4.72
CA PRO A 121 -7.42 -0.34 3.97
C PRO A 121 -8.22 0.92 3.66
N THR A 122 -8.93 0.87 2.54
CA THR A 122 -9.91 1.90 2.16
C THR A 122 -11.28 1.56 2.76
N PRO A 123 -12.20 2.54 2.87
CA PRO A 123 -13.56 2.28 3.31
C PRO A 123 -14.25 1.25 2.42
N HIS A 124 -15.03 0.38 3.05
CA HIS A 124 -15.84 -0.58 2.35
C HIS A 124 -17.07 0.10 1.72
N ARG A 125 -17.50 -0.38 0.54
CA ARG A 125 -18.67 0.18 -0.18
C ARG A 125 -19.99 0.03 0.59
N ASN A 126 -20.13 -1.06 1.33
CA ASN A 126 -21.19 -1.22 2.32
C ASN A 126 -20.75 -0.53 3.62
N LYS A 127 -21.39 0.60 3.93
CA LYS A 127 -21.09 1.44 5.10
C LYS A 127 -21.27 0.71 6.43
N GLU A 128 -22.13 -0.30 6.50
CA GLU A 128 -22.35 -1.09 7.73
C GLU A 128 -21.11 -1.88 8.15
N LEU A 129 -20.23 -2.21 7.20
CA LEU A 129 -18.98 -2.95 7.47
C LEU A 129 -17.82 -2.04 7.89
N ASN A 130 -17.95 -0.72 7.77
CA ASN A 130 -16.86 0.22 8.04
C ASN A 130 -16.41 0.22 9.51
N GLY A 131 -17.26 -0.18 10.46
CA GLY A 131 -16.83 -0.39 11.85
C GLY A 131 -15.79 -1.52 11.99
N GLU A 132 -15.90 -2.59 11.22
CA GLU A 132 -14.89 -3.66 11.21
C GLU A 132 -13.62 -3.22 10.49
N VAL A 133 -13.75 -2.45 9.41
CA VAL A 133 -12.60 -1.88 8.68
C VAL A 133 -11.82 -0.89 9.53
N GLU A 134 -12.48 -0.08 10.35
CA GLU A 134 -11.82 0.85 11.28
C GLU A 134 -10.96 0.11 12.32
N HIS A 135 -11.51 -0.96 12.92
CA HIS A 135 -10.77 -1.79 13.85
C HIS A 135 -9.58 -2.48 13.17
N LEU A 136 -9.75 -2.90 11.91
CA LEU A 136 -8.69 -3.51 11.12
C LEU A 136 -7.56 -2.49 10.83
N ALA A 137 -7.92 -1.28 10.37
CA ALA A 137 -6.99 -0.19 10.10
C ALA A 137 -6.18 0.17 11.36
N SER A 138 -6.86 0.32 12.50
CA SER A 138 -6.23 0.59 13.80
C SER A 138 -5.29 -0.54 14.23
N GLY A 139 -5.68 -1.80 13.98
CA GLY A 139 -4.85 -2.96 14.26
C GLY A 139 -3.57 -3.00 13.42
N PHE A 140 -3.62 -2.57 12.16
CA PHE A 140 -2.46 -2.49 11.28
C PHE A 140 -1.53 -1.31 11.62
N GLU A 141 -2.10 -0.15 11.94
CA GLU A 141 -1.36 1.01 12.46
C GLU A 141 -0.53 0.62 13.70
N ASP A 142 -1.17 -0.04 14.67
CA ASP A 142 -0.51 -0.61 15.85
C ASP A 142 0.68 -1.55 15.52
N VAL A 143 0.54 -2.36 14.47
CA VAL A 143 1.58 -3.30 14.02
C VAL A 143 2.77 -2.56 13.42
N ALA A 144 2.49 -1.52 12.63
CA ALA A 144 3.48 -0.67 11.97
C ALA A 144 4.27 0.16 12.99
N ASP A 145 3.58 0.83 13.91
CA ASP A 145 4.16 1.69 14.94
C ASP A 145 5.15 0.91 15.83
N ARG A 146 4.76 -0.29 16.28
CA ARG A 146 5.63 -1.16 17.09
C ARG A 146 6.92 -1.57 16.37
N ARG A 147 6.94 -1.50 15.04
CA ARG A 147 8.08 -1.90 14.18
C ARG A 147 8.83 -0.72 13.59
N GLY A 148 8.36 0.51 13.83
CA GLY A 148 8.90 1.72 13.22
C GLY A 148 8.70 1.74 11.71
N VAL A 149 7.60 1.15 11.21
CA VAL A 149 7.24 1.14 9.79
C VAL A 149 6.24 2.25 9.52
N THR A 150 6.41 2.98 8.43
CA THR A 150 5.46 4.02 8.02
C THR A 150 4.12 3.38 7.64
N PHE A 151 3.03 3.91 8.19
CA PHE A 151 1.65 3.53 7.88
C PHE A 151 0.87 4.73 7.34
N VAL A 152 0.25 4.55 6.17
CA VAL A 152 -0.63 5.53 5.57
C VAL A 152 -2.07 5.13 5.82
N ASP A 153 -2.74 5.82 6.73
CA ASP A 153 -4.17 5.60 6.96
C ASP A 153 -5.02 6.08 5.77
N CYS A 154 -5.62 5.13 5.05
CA CYS A 154 -6.58 5.39 3.97
C CYS A 154 -8.04 5.21 4.38
N PHE A 155 -8.33 4.79 5.62
CA PHE A 155 -9.69 4.60 6.06
C PHE A 155 -10.28 5.90 6.60
N ARG A 156 -9.71 6.43 7.69
CA ARG A 156 -10.31 7.56 8.42
C ARG A 156 -10.43 8.83 7.57
N PRO A 157 -9.48 9.18 6.69
CA PRO A 157 -9.65 10.34 5.81
C PRO A 157 -10.69 10.16 4.70
N LEU A 158 -11.02 8.92 4.32
CA LEU A 158 -11.86 8.63 3.16
C LEU A 158 -13.30 8.27 3.54
N VAL A 159 -13.55 7.73 4.73
CA VAL A 159 -14.87 7.19 5.13
C VAL A 159 -15.99 8.24 5.08
N GLU A 160 -15.70 9.49 5.44
CA GLU A 160 -16.63 10.63 5.34
C GLU A 160 -16.33 11.55 4.14
N HIS A 161 -15.40 11.19 3.25
CA HIS A 161 -15.00 12.07 2.16
C HIS A 161 -16.04 12.06 1.03
N GLU A 162 -16.71 13.20 0.81
CA GLU A 162 -17.81 13.33 -0.16
C GLU A 162 -17.43 12.84 -1.56
N GLY A 163 -16.26 13.24 -2.07
CA GLY A 163 -15.80 12.83 -3.40
C GLY A 163 -15.46 11.34 -3.52
N TRP A 164 -15.08 10.68 -2.41
CA TRP A 164 -14.86 9.23 -2.40
C TRP A 164 -16.20 8.52 -2.39
N ASN A 165 -17.08 8.91 -1.47
CA ASN A 165 -18.39 8.28 -1.29
C ASN A 165 -19.26 8.42 -2.55
N LEU A 166 -19.32 9.60 -3.17
CA LEU A 166 -20.05 9.81 -4.42
C LEU A 166 -19.52 8.90 -5.55
N GLU A 167 -18.20 8.74 -5.66
CA GLU A 167 -17.61 7.93 -6.72
C GLU A 167 -17.88 6.44 -6.49
N ILE A 168 -17.77 5.96 -5.24
CA ILE A 168 -18.07 4.55 -4.90
C ILE A 168 -19.57 4.25 -5.07
N GLU A 169 -20.47 5.17 -4.68
CA GLU A 169 -21.93 5.00 -4.82
C GLU A 169 -22.37 4.95 -6.29
N THR A 170 -21.69 5.67 -7.18
CA THR A 170 -22.02 5.73 -8.61
C THR A 170 -21.26 4.72 -9.46
N SER A 171 -20.28 4.02 -8.88
CA SER A 171 -19.48 3.00 -9.56
C SER A 171 -20.28 1.72 -9.78
N GLU A 172 -20.39 1.27 -11.03
CA GLU A 172 -21.09 0.03 -11.41
C GLU A 172 -20.56 -1.20 -10.67
N ASN A 173 -19.24 -1.25 -10.45
CA ASN A 173 -18.56 -2.38 -9.81
C ASN A 173 -18.07 -2.06 -8.39
N GLY A 174 -18.38 -0.87 -7.86
CA GLY A 174 -17.91 -0.42 -6.54
C GLY A 174 -16.39 -0.21 -6.46
N LEU A 175 -15.75 0.06 -7.60
CA LEU A 175 -14.32 0.36 -7.69
C LEU A 175 -14.10 1.88 -7.70
N PRO A 176 -13.04 2.39 -7.08
CA PRO A 176 -12.69 3.81 -7.18
C PRO A 176 -12.28 4.16 -8.61
N GLY A 177 -12.66 5.36 -9.01
CA GLY A 177 -12.32 5.96 -10.28
C GLY A 177 -11.19 6.98 -10.16
N GLN A 178 -11.25 8.02 -10.97
CA GLN A 178 -10.19 9.03 -11.01
C GLN A 178 -10.02 9.76 -9.67
N VAL A 179 -11.11 10.03 -8.95
CA VAL A 179 -11.10 10.78 -7.69
C VAL A 179 -10.50 9.92 -6.58
N GLY A 180 -11.02 8.71 -6.38
CA GLY A 180 -10.58 7.80 -5.32
C GLY A 180 -9.12 7.39 -5.46
N HIS A 181 -8.68 7.03 -6.68
CA HIS A 181 -7.25 6.78 -6.95
C HIS A 181 -6.39 8.04 -6.74
N GLY A 182 -6.93 9.23 -7.02
CA GLY A 182 -6.27 10.50 -6.72
C GLY A 182 -6.09 10.74 -5.23
N LEU A 183 -7.11 10.48 -4.42
CA LEU A 183 -7.09 10.65 -2.97
C LEU A 183 -6.11 9.67 -2.30
N ILE A 184 -6.10 8.40 -2.70
CA ILE A 184 -5.13 7.41 -2.20
C ILE A 184 -3.71 7.86 -2.53
N ALA A 185 -3.45 8.25 -3.78
CA ALA A 185 -2.13 8.73 -4.19
C ALA A 185 -1.69 9.96 -3.39
N TRP A 186 -2.61 10.89 -3.14
CA TRP A 186 -2.34 12.06 -2.31
C TRP A 186 -1.96 11.66 -0.88
N LEU A 187 -2.71 10.75 -0.25
CA LEU A 187 -2.40 10.26 1.09
C LEU A 187 -1.01 9.63 1.16
N VAL A 188 -0.66 8.77 0.20
CA VAL A 188 0.66 8.13 0.13
C VAL A 188 1.77 9.18 0.00
N LEU A 189 1.67 10.07 -0.99
CA LEU A 189 2.69 11.09 -1.26
C LEU A 189 2.90 12.06 -0.09
N ASN A 190 1.84 12.39 0.65
CA ASN A 190 1.89 13.38 1.73
C ASN A 190 2.08 12.77 3.13
N ARG A 191 2.20 11.44 3.25
CA ARG A 191 2.40 10.73 4.53
C ARG A 191 3.61 9.81 4.49
N GLY A 192 4.78 10.41 4.27
CA GLY A 192 6.08 9.75 4.49
C GLY A 192 6.67 9.04 3.28
N TRP A 193 6.05 9.05 2.10
CA TRP A 193 6.59 8.39 0.90
C TRP A 193 8.02 8.85 0.56
N TYR A 194 8.25 10.15 0.50
CA TYR A 194 9.56 10.71 0.14
C TYR A 194 10.61 10.49 1.23
N GLU A 195 10.22 10.62 2.51
CA GLU A 195 11.08 10.36 3.67
C GLU A 195 11.54 8.91 3.72
N TRP A 196 10.61 7.97 3.50
CA TRP A 196 10.89 6.54 3.44
C TRP A 196 11.81 6.15 2.26
N LEU A 197 11.70 6.84 1.13
CA LEU A 197 12.66 6.71 0.02
C LEU A 197 13.97 7.49 0.26
N GLY A 198 13.99 8.35 1.29
CA GLY A 198 15.06 9.29 1.59
C GLY A 198 15.32 10.32 0.48
N ILE A 199 14.37 10.54 -0.42
CA ILE A 199 14.51 11.49 -1.54
C ILE A 199 13.81 12.81 -1.19
N PRO A 200 14.23 13.95 -1.77
CA PRO A 200 13.50 15.20 -1.57
C PRO A 200 12.10 15.11 -2.17
N ALA A 201 11.12 15.67 -1.46
CA ALA A 201 9.80 15.91 -2.03
C ALA A 201 9.93 16.92 -3.20
N PRO A 202 9.21 16.73 -4.30
CA PRO A 202 9.16 17.72 -5.38
C PRO A 202 8.50 19.02 -4.87
N GLU A 203 9.03 20.15 -5.31
CA GLU A 203 8.45 21.49 -5.09
C GLU A 203 7.08 21.65 -5.76
#